data_AF-A0A3E0ET62-F1
#
_entry.id   AF-A0A3E0ET62-F1
#
_cell.length_a   1.000
_cell.length_b   1.000
_cell.length_c   1.000
_cell.angle_alpha   90.00
_cell.angle_beta   90.00
_cell.angle_gamma   90.00
#
_symmetry.space_group_name_H-M   'P 1'
#
loop_
_entity.id
_entity.type
_entity.pdbx_description
1 polymer ?
#
loop_
_entity_poly.entity_id
_entity_poly.type
_entity_poly.pdbx_seq_one_letter_code
_entity_poly.pdbx_strand_id
1 'polypeptide(L)'
;MNTRESFNYFTSQTGIQIPQNVLNIYSNGDTDNSEFIRLFKPQIDSIKKGYNPELRVLISENFAKEILTLIHEYSYEERITTLYKEIFNNKNYGKELKLDTNMDKIVIEEVLYSVTDYNYKENTFKFPLIQKAYKKINSNPEEIKVFLVLWCDCGGEGGLIVRGKNIGCDTGYTHSDSSEIEFNGKIYEYDGYLFEKHEKLHKAILSKSN
;
A
#
# COMPACT_ATOMS: atom_id res chain seq x y z
N MET A 1 3.67 11.86 -26.31
CA MET A 1 2.66 12.13 -25.29
C MET A 1 3.26 13.12 -24.33
N ASN A 2 2.68 14.32 -24.23
CA ASN A 2 3.13 15.29 -23.24
C ASN A 2 2.77 14.83 -21.81
N THR A 3 3.28 15.53 -20.80
CA THR A 3 3.08 15.17 -19.39
C THR A 3 1.60 15.11 -19.01
N ARG A 4 0.80 16.09 -19.43
CA ARG A 4 -0.64 16.15 -19.14
C ARG A 4 -1.40 14.99 -19.77
N GLU A 5 -1.12 14.68 -21.03
CA GLU A 5 -1.69 13.52 -21.73
C GLU A 5 -1.32 12.21 -21.02
N SER A 6 -0.10 12.11 -20.47
CA SER A 6 0.36 10.93 -19.74
C SER A 6 -0.42 10.72 -18.44
N PHE A 7 -0.67 11.77 -17.66
CA PHE A 7 -1.52 11.67 -16.48
C PHE A 7 -2.97 11.29 -16.83
N ASN A 8 -3.54 11.93 -17.85
CA ASN A 8 -4.90 11.61 -18.30
C ASN A 8 -5.00 10.14 -18.78
N TYR A 9 -4.00 9.68 -19.53
CA TYR A 9 -3.91 8.29 -19.96
C TYR A 9 -3.86 7.36 -18.75
N PHE A 10 -2.94 7.60 -17.80
CA PHE A 10 -2.82 6.82 -16.57
C PHE A 10 -4.14 6.73 -15.81
N THR A 11 -4.78 7.87 -15.53
CA THR A 11 -6.05 7.93 -14.80
C THR A 11 -7.15 7.18 -15.55
N SER A 12 -7.25 7.32 -16.88
CA SER A 12 -8.29 6.64 -17.66
C SER A 12 -8.14 5.12 -17.70
N GLN A 13 -6.91 4.61 -17.74
CA GLN A 13 -6.65 3.18 -17.80
C GLN A 13 -6.74 2.51 -16.43
N THR A 14 -6.25 3.21 -15.40
CA THR A 14 -6.11 2.61 -14.06
C THR A 14 -7.27 2.98 -13.15
N GLY A 15 -7.88 4.15 -13.33
CA GLY A 15 -8.81 4.77 -12.38
C GLY A 15 -8.12 5.39 -11.14
N ILE A 16 -6.79 5.39 -11.07
CA ILE A 16 -6.02 6.03 -10.00
C ILE A 16 -5.94 7.53 -10.30
N GLN A 17 -6.38 8.35 -9.35
CA GLN A 17 -6.27 9.80 -9.46
C GLN A 17 -4.90 10.25 -8.98
N ILE A 18 -4.15 10.94 -9.86
CA ILE A 18 -2.94 11.66 -9.46
C ILE A 18 -3.39 12.88 -8.65
N PRO A 19 -2.79 13.14 -7.47
CA PRO A 19 -3.18 14.27 -6.65
C PRO A 19 -3.07 15.63 -7.36
N GLN A 20 -4.04 16.50 -7.12
CA GLN A 20 -4.13 17.79 -7.82
C GLN A 20 -2.92 18.69 -7.55
N ASN A 21 -2.36 18.68 -6.34
CA ASN A 21 -1.15 19.42 -6.02
C ASN A 21 0.05 18.97 -6.86
N VAL A 22 0.14 17.69 -7.22
CA VAL A 22 1.17 17.13 -8.11
C VAL A 22 0.87 17.52 -9.55
N LEU A 23 -0.37 17.35 -10.01
CA LEU A 23 -0.79 17.76 -11.36
C LEU A 23 -0.46 19.24 -11.62
N ASN A 24 -0.75 20.12 -10.65
CA ASN A 24 -0.50 21.56 -10.77
C ASN A 24 0.98 21.89 -10.99
N ILE A 25 1.90 21.13 -10.39
CA ILE A 25 3.35 21.32 -10.57
C ILE A 25 3.77 21.01 -12.00
N TYR A 26 3.18 19.98 -12.61
CA TYR A 26 3.62 19.44 -13.90
C TYR A 26 2.74 19.86 -15.10
N SER A 27 1.67 20.64 -14.88
CA SER A 27 0.69 20.99 -15.92
C SER A 27 1.20 21.98 -16.98
N ASN A 28 2.24 22.75 -16.67
CA ASN A 28 2.72 23.85 -17.52
C ASN A 28 3.92 23.49 -18.41
N GLY A 29 4.44 22.25 -18.35
CA GLY A 29 5.53 21.78 -19.21
C GLY A 29 6.95 22.16 -18.78
N ASP A 30 7.12 23.17 -17.91
CA ASP A 30 8.42 23.63 -17.41
C ASP A 30 9.24 22.55 -16.67
N THR A 31 8.59 21.46 -16.31
CA THR A 31 9.13 20.36 -15.49
C THR A 31 9.11 19.01 -16.22
N ASP A 32 8.95 19.00 -17.54
CA ASP A 32 8.84 17.77 -18.35
C ASP A 32 10.10 16.88 -18.28
N ASN A 33 11.26 17.47 -17.99
CA ASN A 33 12.53 16.76 -17.79
C ASN A 33 12.83 16.42 -16.32
N SER A 34 11.87 16.58 -15.41
CA SER A 34 12.06 16.25 -14.00
C SER A 34 12.26 14.75 -13.77
N GLU A 35 12.91 14.43 -12.65
CA GLU A 35 13.12 13.04 -12.24
C GLU A 35 11.80 12.28 -12.07
N PHE A 36 10.79 12.94 -11.49
CA PHE A 36 9.47 12.35 -11.33
C PHE A 36 8.86 11.92 -12.67
N ILE A 37 8.89 12.78 -13.70
CA ILE A 37 8.31 12.45 -15.01
C ILE A 37 9.07 11.29 -15.66
N ARG A 38 10.39 11.25 -15.50
CA ARG A 38 11.22 10.12 -15.95
C ARG A 38 10.82 8.81 -15.27
N LEU A 39 10.57 8.81 -13.96
CA LEU A 39 10.17 7.63 -13.19
C LEU A 39 8.69 7.24 -13.39
N PHE A 40 7.84 8.21 -13.74
CA PHE A 40 6.43 7.96 -14.03
C PHE A 40 6.23 7.33 -15.41
N LYS A 41 7.06 7.67 -16.40
CA LYS A 41 6.95 7.14 -17.78
C LYS A 41 6.97 5.60 -17.87
N PRO A 42 7.82 4.86 -17.14
CA PRO A 42 7.75 3.41 -17.05
C PRO A 42 6.36 2.87 -16.66
N GLN A 43 5.63 3.54 -15.77
CA GLN A 43 4.27 3.12 -15.38
C GLN A 43 3.31 3.19 -16.58
N ILE A 44 3.40 4.26 -17.38
CA ILE A 44 2.63 4.40 -18.63
C ILE A 44 2.96 3.29 -19.62
N ASP A 45 4.24 2.99 -19.79
CA ASP A 45 4.70 1.98 -20.75
C ASP A 45 4.30 0.56 -20.31
N SER A 46 4.28 0.29 -19.00
CA SER A 46 3.75 -0.96 -18.43
C SER A 46 2.25 -1.11 -18.67
N ILE A 47 1.47 -0.05 -18.44
CA ILE A 47 0.01 -0.04 -18.69
C ILE A 47 -0.30 -0.32 -20.17
N LYS A 48 0.45 0.27 -21.10
CA LYS A 48 0.29 0.00 -22.54
C LYS A 48 0.53 -1.47 -22.93
N LYS A 49 1.32 -2.19 -22.14
CA LYS A 49 1.58 -3.63 -22.32
C LYS A 49 0.57 -4.51 -21.58
N GLY A 50 -0.44 -3.92 -20.94
CA GLY A 50 -1.49 -4.62 -20.21
C GLY A 50 -1.14 -4.96 -18.76
N TYR A 51 -0.07 -4.38 -18.20
CA TYR A 51 0.27 -4.56 -16.79
C TYR A 51 -0.43 -3.53 -15.91
N ASN A 52 -0.78 -3.94 -14.69
CA ASN A 52 -1.26 -3.01 -13.67
C ASN A 52 -0.10 -2.21 -13.07
N PRO A 53 -0.34 -0.96 -12.65
CA PRO A 53 0.64 -0.21 -11.87
C PRO A 53 0.90 -0.90 -10.53
N GLU A 54 2.12 -0.77 -10.05
CA GLU A 54 2.51 -1.31 -8.75
C GLU A 54 2.07 -0.37 -7.63
N LEU A 55 1.25 -0.89 -6.73
CA LEU A 55 0.71 -0.18 -5.59
C LEU A 55 1.15 -0.90 -4.32
N ARG A 56 1.56 -0.12 -3.31
CA ARG A 56 1.74 -0.64 -1.96
C ARG A 56 0.73 -0.02 -1.02
N VAL A 57 0.20 -0.86 -0.15
CA VAL A 57 -0.81 -0.52 0.86
C VAL A 57 -0.14 -0.66 2.21
N LEU A 58 -0.16 0.42 2.99
CA LEU A 58 0.30 0.43 4.37
C LEU A 58 -0.89 0.82 5.26
N ILE A 59 -0.94 0.28 6.47
CA ILE A 59 -2.02 0.58 7.44
C ILE A 59 -1.48 1.32 8.66
N SER A 60 -2.36 2.05 9.34
CA SER A 60 -2.03 2.66 10.62
C SER A 60 -1.89 1.61 11.72
N GLU A 61 -1.24 2.00 12.82
CA GLU A 61 -1.24 1.21 14.05
C GLU A 61 -2.66 0.96 14.57
N ASN A 62 -3.54 1.97 14.54
CA ASN A 62 -4.92 1.86 14.99
C ASN A 62 -5.70 0.78 14.21
N PHE A 63 -5.52 0.75 12.89
CA PHE A 63 -6.14 -0.27 12.05
C PHE A 63 -5.56 -1.66 12.30
N ALA A 64 -4.23 -1.77 12.46
CA ALA A 64 -3.58 -3.02 12.84
C ALA A 64 -4.10 -3.57 14.19
N LYS A 65 -4.31 -2.71 15.20
CA LYS A 65 -4.91 -3.11 16.50
C LYS A 65 -6.33 -3.62 16.33
N GLU A 66 -7.13 -3.00 15.48
CA GLU A 66 -8.50 -3.47 15.27
C GLU A 66 -8.52 -4.84 14.57
N ILE A 67 -7.62 -5.07 13.60
CA ILE A 67 -7.46 -6.39 12.97
C ILE A 67 -7.08 -7.43 14.04
N LEU A 68 -6.08 -7.15 14.88
CA LEU A 68 -5.66 -8.05 15.95
C LEU A 68 -6.78 -8.30 16.95
N THR A 69 -7.52 -7.26 17.35
CA THR A 69 -8.68 -7.38 18.24
C THR A 69 -9.69 -8.36 17.67
N LEU A 70 -10.04 -8.22 16.38
CA LEU A 70 -10.95 -9.13 15.70
C LEU A 70 -10.41 -10.55 15.57
N ILE A 71 -9.12 -10.73 15.30
CA ILE A 71 -8.53 -12.08 15.27
C ILE A 71 -8.67 -12.74 16.65
N HIS A 72 -8.38 -12.01 17.72
CA HIS A 72 -8.46 -12.53 19.09
C HIS A 72 -9.89 -12.66 19.64
N GLU A 73 -10.93 -12.19 18.92
CA GLU A 73 -12.33 -12.58 19.20
C GLU A 73 -12.58 -14.08 18.94
N TYR A 74 -11.81 -14.70 18.04
CA TYR A 74 -11.88 -16.14 17.79
C TYR A 74 -11.10 -16.91 18.85
N SER A 75 -11.64 -18.06 19.28
CA SER A 75 -10.86 -19.01 20.07
C SER A 75 -9.65 -19.51 19.29
N TYR A 76 -8.63 -20.03 19.98
CA TYR A 76 -7.44 -20.57 19.33
C TYR A 76 -7.78 -21.60 18.25
N GLU A 77 -8.68 -22.54 18.54
CA GLU A 77 -9.10 -23.57 17.59
C GLU A 77 -9.78 -22.98 16.36
N GLU A 78 -10.66 -21.99 16.54
CA GLU A 78 -11.34 -21.33 15.43
C GLU A 78 -10.37 -20.47 14.59
N ARG A 79 -9.37 -19.83 15.21
CA ARG A 79 -8.34 -19.09 14.46
C ARG A 79 -7.58 -19.99 13.52
N ILE A 80 -7.02 -21.09 14.04
CA ILE A 80 -6.17 -21.98 13.24
C ILE A 80 -6.96 -22.85 12.24
N THR A 81 -8.28 -22.92 12.35
CA THR A 81 -9.14 -23.69 11.43
C THR A 81 -9.94 -22.81 10.49
N THR A 82 -10.72 -21.87 11.00
CA THR A 82 -11.63 -21.01 10.22
C THR A 82 -10.84 -19.93 9.48
N LEU A 83 -10.05 -19.12 10.19
CA LEU A 83 -9.29 -18.04 9.54
C LEU A 83 -8.25 -18.60 8.58
N TYR A 84 -7.59 -19.70 8.93
CA TYR A 84 -6.67 -20.39 8.03
C TYR A 84 -7.35 -20.85 6.72
N LYS A 85 -8.56 -21.42 6.80
CA LYS A 85 -9.34 -21.78 5.60
C LYS A 85 -9.73 -20.55 4.80
N GLU A 86 -10.12 -19.46 5.45
CA GLU A 86 -10.44 -18.20 4.76
C GLU A 86 -9.23 -17.61 4.04
N ILE A 87 -8.03 -17.63 4.66
CA ILE A 87 -6.77 -17.25 4.02
C ILE A 87 -6.56 -18.09 2.76
N PHE A 88 -6.64 -19.42 2.90
CA PHE A 88 -6.43 -20.34 1.78
C PHE A 88 -7.42 -20.09 0.63
N ASN A 89 -8.71 -19.93 0.94
CA ASN A 89 -9.75 -19.66 -0.04
C ASN A 89 -9.56 -18.32 -0.76
N ASN A 90 -9.06 -17.30 -0.04
CA ASN A 90 -8.80 -15.97 -0.61
C ASN A 90 -7.52 -15.92 -1.46
N LYS A 91 -6.48 -16.69 -1.08
CA LYS A 91 -5.13 -16.65 -1.67
C LYS A 91 -4.84 -17.70 -2.75
N ASN A 92 -5.85 -18.38 -3.33
CA ASN A 92 -5.68 -19.41 -4.37
C ASN A 92 -4.68 -19.03 -5.50
N TYR A 93 -3.39 -19.29 -5.27
CA TYR A 93 -2.26 -19.22 -6.19
C TYR A 93 -1.11 -20.00 -5.57
N GLY A 94 -0.98 -21.30 -5.88
CA GLY A 94 0.27 -22.07 -6.02
C GLY A 94 1.43 -21.89 -5.02
N LYS A 95 1.24 -21.25 -3.87
CA LYS A 95 2.29 -21.00 -2.87
C LYS A 95 2.11 -22.02 -1.76
N GLU A 96 3.09 -22.91 -1.65
CA GLU A 96 3.20 -23.80 -0.50
C GLU A 96 3.31 -22.94 0.76
N LEU A 97 2.34 -23.10 1.66
CA LEU A 97 2.45 -22.59 3.02
C LEU A 97 3.66 -23.29 3.65
N LYS A 98 4.71 -22.53 3.96
CA LYS A 98 5.85 -23.05 4.71
C LYS A 98 5.37 -23.37 6.13
N LEU A 99 4.90 -24.60 6.31
CA LEU A 99 4.51 -25.19 7.59
C LEU A 99 5.77 -25.52 8.38
N ASP A 100 6.44 -24.51 8.95
CA ASP A 100 7.54 -24.74 9.89
C ASP A 100 7.48 -23.83 11.13
N THR A 101 6.29 -23.24 11.41
CA THR A 101 6.07 -22.35 12.55
C THR A 101 4.70 -22.54 13.19
N ASN A 102 4.54 -21.95 14.39
CA ASN A 102 3.29 -21.88 15.13
C ASN A 102 2.13 -21.40 14.23
N MET A 103 1.11 -22.24 14.04
CA MET A 103 -0.06 -21.96 13.18
C MET A 103 -0.78 -20.66 13.53
N ASP A 104 -0.84 -20.30 14.82
CA ASP A 104 -1.46 -19.04 15.27
C ASP A 104 -0.68 -17.83 14.74
N LYS A 105 0.65 -17.91 14.73
CA LYS A 105 1.51 -16.87 14.17
C LYS A 105 1.29 -16.72 12.66
N ILE A 106 1.28 -17.84 11.93
CA ILE A 106 1.04 -17.85 10.47
C ILE A 106 -0.31 -17.21 10.16
N VAL A 107 -1.38 -17.60 10.87
CA VAL A 107 -2.71 -17.03 10.64
C VAL A 107 -2.72 -15.52 10.86
N ILE A 108 -2.11 -15.05 11.95
CA ILE A 108 -2.08 -13.61 12.27
C ILE A 108 -1.30 -12.84 11.21
N GLU A 109 -0.10 -13.30 10.84
CA GLU A 109 0.74 -12.67 9.81
C GLU A 109 0.04 -12.65 8.44
N GLU A 110 -0.59 -13.76 8.05
CA GLU A 110 -1.26 -13.86 6.76
C GLU A 110 -2.52 -12.98 6.68
N VAL A 111 -3.27 -12.85 7.79
CA VAL A 111 -4.39 -11.90 7.88
C VAL A 111 -3.88 -10.46 7.83
N LEU A 112 -2.84 -10.11 8.57
CA LEU A 112 -2.26 -8.75 8.52
C LEU A 112 -1.73 -8.43 7.12
N TYR A 113 -1.07 -9.39 6.46
CA TYR A 113 -0.58 -9.22 5.10
C TYR A 113 -1.71 -9.05 4.08
N SER A 114 -2.88 -9.64 4.31
CA SER A 114 -4.03 -9.52 3.39
C SER A 114 -4.58 -8.10 3.21
N VAL A 115 -4.06 -7.10 3.93
CA VAL A 115 -4.35 -5.68 3.64
C VAL A 115 -3.83 -5.23 2.27
N THR A 116 -2.87 -5.95 1.68
CA THR A 116 -2.38 -5.66 0.32
C THR A 116 -3.46 -5.82 -0.75
N ASP A 117 -4.51 -6.59 -0.48
CA ASP A 117 -5.65 -6.83 -1.39
C ASP A 117 -6.71 -5.70 -1.31
N TYR A 118 -6.30 -4.49 -0.97
CA TYR A 118 -7.17 -3.33 -0.87
C TYR A 118 -7.64 -2.83 -2.25
N ASN A 119 -8.95 -2.70 -2.42
CA ASN A 119 -9.56 -2.06 -3.58
C ASN A 119 -9.72 -0.56 -3.31
N TYR A 120 -8.77 0.24 -3.79
CA TYR A 120 -8.80 1.69 -3.64
C TYR A 120 -9.96 2.37 -4.39
N LYS A 121 -10.53 1.76 -5.44
CA LYS A 121 -11.68 2.38 -6.14
C LYS A 121 -12.94 2.32 -5.29
N GLU A 122 -13.18 1.18 -4.67
CA GLU A 122 -14.37 0.93 -3.86
C GLU A 122 -14.19 1.29 -2.39
N ASN A 123 -12.95 1.58 -1.96
CA ASN A 123 -12.59 1.77 -0.56
C ASN A 123 -12.92 0.52 0.30
N THR A 124 -12.57 -0.66 -0.21
CA THR A 124 -12.90 -1.95 0.39
C THR A 124 -11.71 -2.90 0.45
N PHE A 125 -11.76 -3.85 1.38
CA PHE A 125 -10.83 -4.97 1.47
C PHE A 125 -11.53 -6.25 1.06
N LYS A 126 -10.82 -7.10 0.31
CA LYS A 126 -11.35 -8.41 -0.09
C LYS A 126 -11.50 -9.36 1.09
N PHE A 127 -10.55 -9.34 2.03
CA PHE A 127 -10.56 -10.23 3.19
C PHE A 127 -11.65 -9.80 4.20
N PRO A 128 -12.65 -10.65 4.52
CA PRO A 128 -13.81 -10.23 5.32
C PRO A 128 -13.47 -9.68 6.70
N LEU A 129 -12.52 -10.30 7.43
CA LEU A 129 -12.12 -9.83 8.76
C LEU A 129 -11.48 -8.44 8.69
N ILE A 130 -10.61 -8.19 7.71
CA ILE A 130 -9.97 -6.88 7.51
C ILE A 130 -11.02 -5.85 7.14
N GLN A 131 -11.97 -6.20 6.27
CA GLN A 131 -13.08 -5.31 5.92
C GLN A 131 -13.97 -4.99 7.14
N LYS A 132 -14.18 -5.95 8.04
CA LYS A 132 -14.88 -5.75 9.32
C LYS A 132 -14.09 -4.80 10.22
N ALA A 133 -12.77 -4.98 10.34
CA ALA A 133 -11.91 -4.07 11.11
C ALA A 133 -11.96 -2.65 10.55
N TYR A 134 -11.83 -2.51 9.22
CA TYR A 134 -11.88 -1.21 8.56
C TYR A 134 -13.21 -0.49 8.81
N LYS A 135 -14.34 -1.22 8.79
CA LYS A 135 -15.65 -0.66 9.13
C LYS A 135 -15.76 -0.19 10.56
N LYS A 136 -15.17 -0.91 11.53
CA LYS A 136 -15.18 -0.52 12.95
C LYS A 136 -14.42 0.78 13.20
N ILE A 137 -13.37 1.06 12.43
CA ILE A 137 -12.67 2.36 12.44
C ILE A 137 -13.29 3.38 11.46
N ASN A 138 -14.60 3.26 11.20
CA ASN A 138 -15.39 4.15 10.34
C ASN A 138 -14.98 4.20 8.86
N SER A 139 -14.26 3.19 8.37
CA SER A 139 -13.75 3.12 6.99
C SER A 139 -12.95 4.39 6.61
N ASN A 140 -12.23 4.94 7.59
CA ASN A 140 -11.51 6.20 7.46
C ASN A 140 -10.32 6.04 6.50
N PRO A 141 -10.30 6.72 5.33
CA PRO A 141 -9.21 6.61 4.36
C PRO A 141 -7.86 7.13 4.87
N GLU A 142 -7.84 7.84 6.00
CA GLU A 142 -6.58 8.25 6.64
C GLU A 142 -5.88 7.07 7.34
N GLU A 143 -6.60 6.00 7.68
CA GLU A 143 -6.06 4.80 8.35
C GLU A 143 -5.27 3.89 7.40
N ILE A 144 -5.25 4.26 6.11
CA ILE A 144 -4.56 3.57 5.04
C ILE A 144 -3.68 4.56 4.29
N LYS A 145 -2.55 4.07 3.79
CA LYS A 145 -1.73 4.76 2.81
C LYS A 145 -1.64 3.86 1.59
N VAL A 146 -2.01 4.40 0.44
CA VAL A 146 -1.76 3.75 -0.85
C VAL A 146 -0.79 4.63 -1.61
N PHE A 147 0.37 4.07 -1.96
CA PHE A 147 1.31 4.76 -2.80
C PHE A 147 1.61 3.98 -4.08
N LEU A 148 1.71 4.73 -5.17
CA LEU A 148 2.16 4.27 -6.47
C LEU A 148 3.67 4.17 -6.44
N VAL A 149 4.19 2.96 -6.60
CA VAL A 149 5.64 2.71 -6.66
C VAL A 149 6.16 3.23 -8.00
N LEU A 150 7.10 4.17 -7.95
CA LEU A 150 7.73 4.77 -9.14
C LEU A 150 9.17 4.28 -9.35
N TRP A 151 9.83 3.85 -8.28
CA TRP A 151 11.15 3.25 -8.31
C TRP A 151 11.29 2.23 -7.18
N CYS A 152 12.13 1.22 -7.41
CA CYS A 152 12.51 0.20 -6.43
C CYS A 152 13.94 -0.25 -6.75
N ASP A 153 14.82 -0.20 -5.76
CA ASP A 153 16.21 -0.62 -5.84
C ASP A 153 16.68 -1.25 -4.51
N CYS A 154 17.97 -1.59 -4.41
CA CYS A 154 18.55 -2.16 -3.19
C CYS A 154 18.64 -1.17 -2.01
N GLY A 155 18.22 0.08 -2.21
CA GLY A 155 18.13 1.12 -1.18
C GLY A 155 16.70 1.35 -0.69
N GLY A 156 15.70 0.74 -1.33
CA GLY A 156 14.29 0.87 -0.97
C GLY A 156 13.40 1.02 -2.18
N GLU A 157 12.19 1.50 -1.95
CA GLU A 157 11.26 1.86 -3.01
C GLU A 157 10.67 3.22 -2.71
N GLY A 158 10.07 3.87 -3.70
CA GLY A 158 9.38 5.11 -3.44
C GLY A 158 8.49 5.53 -4.58
N GLY A 159 7.67 6.52 -4.29
CA GLY A 159 6.79 7.08 -5.28
C GLY A 159 5.73 7.99 -4.68
N LEU A 160 4.53 7.92 -5.24
CA LEU A 160 3.52 8.93 -5.05
C LEU A 160 2.39 8.43 -4.15
N ILE A 161 2.09 9.15 -3.08
CA ILE A 161 0.94 8.84 -2.23
C ILE A 161 -0.33 9.26 -2.98
N VAL A 162 -1.09 8.27 -3.43
CA VAL A 162 -2.34 8.46 -4.18
C VAL A 162 -3.58 8.38 -3.30
N ARG A 163 -3.43 7.89 -2.06
CA ARG A 163 -4.44 7.93 -0.99
C ARG A 163 -3.78 7.89 0.38
N GLY A 164 -4.34 8.62 1.33
CA GLY A 164 -3.93 8.66 2.73
C GLY A 164 -4.04 10.06 3.29
N LYS A 165 -3.67 10.22 4.56
CA LYS A 165 -3.74 11.51 5.29
C LYS A 165 -2.87 12.59 4.64
N ASN A 166 -1.62 12.26 4.31
CA ASN A 166 -0.67 13.20 3.73
C ASN A 166 -0.40 12.87 2.25
N ILE A 167 -0.97 13.68 1.38
CA ILE A 167 -0.81 13.57 -0.06
C ILE A 167 0.53 14.20 -0.50
N GLY A 168 1.41 13.40 -1.08
CA GLY A 168 2.76 13.83 -1.42
C GLY A 168 3.60 12.72 -2.04
N CYS A 169 4.90 12.78 -1.78
CA CYS A 169 5.86 11.74 -2.16
C CYS A 169 6.23 10.94 -0.91
N ASP A 170 6.25 9.63 -1.05
CA ASP A 170 6.87 8.72 -0.09
C ASP A 170 8.17 8.22 -0.71
N THR A 171 9.30 8.62 -0.14
CA THR A 171 10.56 7.91 -0.39
C THR A 171 10.57 6.79 0.63
N GLY A 172 10.02 5.65 0.22
CA GLY A 172 9.95 4.47 1.06
C GLY A 172 11.34 4.03 1.51
N TYR A 173 11.28 3.30 2.61
CA TYR A 173 12.35 3.03 3.55
C TYR A 173 13.53 2.24 2.96
N THR A 174 14.72 2.53 3.48
CA THR A 174 15.90 1.65 3.47
C THR A 174 15.53 0.27 4.02
N HIS A 175 16.01 -0.81 3.42
CA HIS A 175 15.76 -2.19 3.86
C HIS A 175 15.68 -2.34 5.39
N SER A 176 14.73 -3.16 5.88
CA SER A 176 14.63 -3.76 7.23
C SER A 176 13.83 -3.10 8.37
N ASP A 177 13.09 -2.00 8.17
CA ASP A 177 12.15 -1.53 9.21
C ASP A 177 10.73 -2.08 8.94
N SER A 178 10.38 -3.21 9.57
CA SER A 178 8.98 -3.63 9.69
C SER A 178 8.28 -2.79 10.76
N SER A 179 6.98 -2.52 10.57
CA SER A 179 6.22 -1.88 11.64
C SER A 179 5.87 -2.93 12.68
N GLU A 180 6.16 -2.64 13.94
CA GLU A 180 5.86 -3.52 15.06
C GLU A 180 4.75 -2.95 15.91
N ILE A 181 3.92 -3.84 16.45
CA ILE A 181 2.85 -3.48 17.36
C ILE A 181 2.78 -4.45 18.53
N GLU A 182 2.74 -3.89 19.75
CA GLU A 182 2.49 -4.68 20.95
C GLU A 182 0.98 -4.86 21.16
N PHE A 183 0.55 -6.12 21.27
CA PHE A 183 -0.83 -6.51 21.51
C PHE A 183 -0.89 -7.72 22.44
N ASN A 184 -1.61 -7.62 23.56
CA ASN A 184 -1.70 -8.67 24.59
C ASN A 184 -0.33 -9.23 25.04
N GLY A 185 0.68 -8.35 25.20
CA GLY A 185 2.03 -8.71 25.63
C GLY A 185 2.86 -9.47 24.60
N LYS A 186 2.45 -9.44 23.32
CA LYS A 186 3.19 -10.00 22.18
C LYS A 186 3.46 -8.92 21.14
N ILE A 187 4.58 -9.04 20.45
CA ILE A 187 4.94 -8.16 19.33
C ILE A 187 4.52 -8.83 18.03
N TYR A 188 3.87 -8.05 17.17
CA TYR A 188 3.45 -8.45 15.84
C TYR A 188 4.04 -7.51 14.80
N GLU A 189 4.55 -8.06 13.70
CA GLU A 189 5.00 -7.28 12.55
C GLU A 189 3.85 -7.07 11.56
N TYR A 190 3.80 -5.90 10.94
CA TYR A 190 2.81 -5.56 9.92
C TYR A 190 3.37 -4.55 8.90
N ASP A 191 2.74 -4.48 7.72
CA ASP A 191 3.01 -3.47 6.71
C ASP A 191 2.36 -2.13 7.10
N GLY A 192 2.99 -1.46 8.05
CA GLY A 192 2.55 -0.16 8.58
C GLY A 192 3.27 1.02 7.97
N TYR A 193 2.69 2.20 8.15
CA TYR A 193 3.41 3.46 8.00
C TYR A 193 3.66 4.06 9.38
N LEU A 194 4.92 4.09 9.80
CA LEU A 194 5.25 4.43 11.19
C LEU A 194 5.12 5.92 11.50
N PHE A 195 5.32 6.84 10.55
CA PHE A 195 5.36 8.28 10.87
C PHE A 195 5.12 9.19 9.66
N GLU A 196 4.41 10.30 9.90
CA GLU A 196 4.29 11.46 8.99
C GLU A 196 5.67 12.02 8.55
N LYS A 197 6.75 11.72 9.28
CA LYS A 197 8.11 12.24 9.05
C LYS A 197 8.73 11.84 7.70
N HIS A 198 8.27 10.75 7.09
CA HIS A 198 8.73 10.30 5.76
C HIS A 198 7.85 10.81 4.63
N GLU A 199 6.65 11.28 4.96
CA GLU A 199 5.72 11.86 4.00
C GLU A 199 6.15 13.30 3.75
N LYS A 200 6.60 13.55 2.52
CA LYS A 200 7.03 14.89 2.13
C LYS A 200 6.00 15.46 1.18
N LEU A 201 5.71 16.75 1.35
CA LEU A 201 5.01 17.50 0.31
C LEU A 201 5.75 17.31 -1.00
N HIS A 202 5.02 16.88 -2.03
CA HIS A 202 5.60 16.71 -3.35
C HIS A 202 6.08 18.07 -3.88
N LYS A 203 7.30 18.09 -4.42
CA LYS A 203 7.93 19.29 -5.01
C LYS A 203 8.56 18.90 -6.33
N ALA A 204 8.68 19.86 -7.25
CA ALA A 204 9.44 19.65 -8.47
C ALA A 204 10.91 19.34 -8.11
N ILE A 205 11.40 18.18 -8.52
CA ILE A 205 12.82 17.82 -8.44
C ILE A 205 13.39 17.97 -9.84
N LEU A 206 14.08 19.08 -10.06
CA LEU A 206 14.83 19.31 -11.29
C LEU A 206 16.17 18.59 -11.17
N SER A 207 16.51 17.76 -12.16
CA SER A 207 17.85 17.19 -12.23
C SER A 207 18.85 18.34 -12.44
N LYS A 208 19.94 18.36 -11.67
CA LYS A 208 21.07 19.21 -12.02
C LYS A 208 21.59 18.71 -13.37
N SER A 209 21.59 19.58 -14.37
CA SER A 209 22.27 19.33 -15.63
C SER A 209 23.75 19.12 -15.32
N ASN A 210 24.25 17.89 -15.47
CA ASN A 210 25.68 17.61 -15.52
C ASN A 210 26.22 17.96 -16.91
#